data_AF-A0A923DNY5-F1
#
_entry.id   AF-A0A923DNY5-F1
#
_cell.length_a   1.000
_cell.length_b   1.000
_cell.length_c   1.000
_cell.angle_alpha   90.00
_cell.angle_beta   90.00
_cell.angle_gamma   90.00
#
_symmetry.space_group_name_H-M   'P 1'
#
loop_
_entity.id
_entity.type
_entity.pdbx_description
1 polymer ?
#
loop_
_entity_poly.entity_id
_entity_poly.type
_entity_poly.pdbx_seq_one_letter_code
_entity_poly.pdbx_strand_id
1 'polypeptide(L)'
;MNRKGVFTCAAMLLATILFWPAWGRAAEHIKTVALFPFEINSTRTESTADLRETVYQGVAAELQKTKNLRLVEKSAIIAATAGKRIDDALALTVGRQTGAAYTITGSFTEFGEQISVDVRLIDVRTGKVLPGVYVQGKGRQRLGAILAQLQMDIRSRIAPEQRIARIEFRGNRKIESSVIKQVLKSAAGDILTEADLSTDIKAIFKLGYFDDVTAEVTDSAEGKAISFIVVEKPMITEIRISGNKALKRDEIEGVMSIRNRQTVNPEKLKTDTEKIKTFYDSKGFYNAEIRYAIEKDGERDVRVVITIIENEKLFIRNIIFEGNRTFTTKELKNMMTTNEWGIFHFLTDSGLLKKDQLKQDVGKIKAFYLNNGFINAQVGEPEISHDRDGITIKIPVS
;
A
#
# COMPACT_ATOMS: atom_id res chain seq x y z
N MET A 1 35.25 49.12 -31.02
CA MET A 1 34.80 47.88 -31.68
C MET A 1 34.93 46.74 -30.66
N ASN A 2 33.89 45.90 -30.54
CA ASN A 2 33.72 44.75 -29.64
C ASN A 2 33.43 44.99 -28.14
N ARG A 3 32.14 45.08 -27.84
CA ARG A 3 31.50 44.79 -26.54
C ARG A 3 31.63 43.29 -26.24
N LYS A 4 32.15 42.92 -25.08
CA LYS A 4 32.00 41.56 -24.51
C LYS A 4 30.63 41.46 -23.86
N GLY A 5 29.72 40.76 -24.55
CA GLY A 5 28.41 40.38 -24.04
C GLY A 5 28.52 39.17 -23.11
N VAL A 6 27.86 39.30 -21.96
CA VAL A 6 27.55 38.24 -21.02
C VAL A 6 26.58 37.26 -21.68
N PHE A 7 26.92 35.97 -21.72
CA PHE A 7 25.96 34.90 -21.97
C PHE A 7 26.03 33.87 -20.83
N THR A 8 25.14 34.10 -19.87
CA THR A 8 24.55 33.10 -18.99
C THR A 8 23.89 32.01 -19.82
N CYS A 9 24.33 30.76 -19.69
CA CYS A 9 23.61 29.61 -20.21
C CYS A 9 23.03 28.83 -19.02
N ALA A 10 21.72 28.98 -18.84
CA ALA A 10 20.92 28.31 -17.84
C ALA A 10 20.70 26.85 -18.24
N ALA A 11 21.26 25.91 -17.47
CA ALA A 11 20.86 24.51 -17.51
C ALA A 11 19.73 24.31 -16.49
N MET A 12 18.49 24.44 -16.96
CA MET A 12 17.26 24.13 -16.23
C MET A 12 17.13 22.61 -16.11
N LEU A 13 17.60 22.03 -15.01
CA LEU A 13 17.25 20.66 -14.62
C LEU A 13 15.90 20.69 -13.93
N LEU A 14 14.87 20.35 -14.69
CA LEU A 14 13.50 20.17 -14.23
C LEU A 14 13.43 18.91 -13.36
N ALA A 15 13.71 19.03 -12.06
CA ALA A 15 13.42 17.99 -11.09
C ALA A 15 11.90 17.98 -10.86
N THR A 16 11.19 17.12 -11.59
CA THR A 16 9.80 16.78 -11.30
C THR A 16 9.74 16.11 -9.93
N ILE A 17 9.23 16.88 -8.98
CA ILE A 17 8.90 16.45 -7.63
C ILE A 17 7.79 15.40 -7.75
N LEU A 18 8.14 14.12 -7.68
CA LEU A 18 7.19 13.07 -7.34
C LEU A 18 6.90 13.20 -5.84
N PHE A 19 5.93 14.06 -5.54
CA PHE A 19 5.29 14.16 -4.24
C PHE A 19 4.55 12.84 -4.00
N TRP A 20 5.25 11.87 -3.40
CA TRP A 20 4.59 10.70 -2.83
C TRP A 20 3.58 11.21 -1.79
N PRO A 21 2.27 10.92 -1.90
CA PRO A 21 1.35 11.26 -0.83
C PRO A 21 1.79 10.47 0.40
N ALA A 22 2.27 11.21 1.41
CA ALA A 22 2.60 10.68 2.71
C ALA A 22 1.44 9.81 3.18
N TRP A 23 1.73 8.53 3.43
CA TRP A 23 0.76 7.57 3.95
C TRP A 23 -0.04 8.18 5.08
N GLY A 24 -1.36 8.13 4.92
CA GLY A 24 -2.32 8.74 5.82
C GLY A 24 -2.03 8.37 7.26
N ARG A 25 -1.53 9.35 8.02
CA ARG A 25 -1.80 9.40 9.46
C ARG A 25 -3.31 9.35 9.58
N ALA A 26 -3.81 8.41 10.38
CA ALA A 26 -5.19 8.43 10.84
C ALA A 26 -5.37 9.74 11.61
N ALA A 27 -5.78 10.79 10.90
CA ALA A 27 -6.22 12.01 11.53
C ALA A 27 -7.54 11.62 12.20
N GLU A 28 -7.54 11.52 13.52
CA GLU A 28 -8.77 11.65 14.31
C GLU A 28 -9.52 12.85 13.70
N HIS A 29 -10.68 12.63 13.08
CA HIS A 29 -11.39 13.71 12.40
C HIS A 29 -11.99 14.66 13.45
N ILE A 30 -11.15 15.59 13.91
CA ILE A 30 -11.52 16.65 14.85
C ILE A 30 -12.61 17.49 14.20
N LYS A 31 -13.82 17.50 14.79
CA LYS A 31 -14.91 18.35 14.31
C LYS A 31 -14.60 19.79 14.70
N THR A 32 -14.48 20.66 13.70
CA THR A 32 -14.25 22.08 13.94
C THR A 32 -15.59 22.77 14.24
N VAL A 33 -15.66 23.56 15.29
CA VAL A 33 -16.89 24.20 15.78
C VAL A 33 -16.70 25.71 15.88
N ALA A 34 -17.58 26.47 15.23
CA ALA A 34 -17.60 27.93 15.32
C ALA A 34 -18.53 28.37 16.46
N LEU A 35 -17.94 28.84 17.57
CA LEU A 35 -18.68 29.37 18.72
C LEU A 35 -18.86 30.88 18.57
N PHE A 36 -20.11 31.35 18.55
CA PHE A 36 -20.44 32.76 18.40
C PHE A 36 -20.55 33.45 19.77
N PRO A 37 -20.32 34.77 19.83
CA PRO A 37 -20.65 35.55 21.02
C PRO A 37 -22.13 35.40 21.37
N PHE A 38 -22.43 35.12 22.64
CA PHE A 38 -23.80 34.96 23.11
C PHE A 38 -24.51 36.32 23.22
N GLU A 39 -25.79 36.35 22.86
CA GLU A 39 -26.67 37.47 23.18
C GLU A 39 -26.91 37.49 24.69
N ILE A 40 -26.76 38.65 25.34
CA ILE A 40 -26.93 38.78 26.79
C ILE A 40 -28.20 39.56 27.07
N ASN A 41 -29.16 38.91 27.71
CA ASN A 41 -30.41 39.49 28.17
C ASN A 41 -30.37 39.55 29.70
N SER A 42 -29.95 40.68 30.28
CA SER A 42 -29.89 40.87 31.74
C SER A 42 -30.58 42.15 32.14
N THR A 43 -31.28 42.13 33.28
CA THR A 43 -31.88 43.33 33.89
C THR A 43 -30.86 44.21 34.62
N ARG A 44 -29.59 43.79 34.71
CA ARG A 44 -28.49 44.57 35.32
C ARG A 44 -27.68 45.29 34.25
N THR A 45 -27.68 46.62 34.28
CA THR A 45 -27.17 47.48 33.20
C THR A 45 -25.65 47.57 33.11
N GLU A 46 -24.91 47.26 34.18
CA GLU A 46 -23.50 47.69 34.31
C GLU A 46 -22.44 46.66 33.85
N SER A 47 -22.81 45.42 33.47
CA SER A 47 -21.82 44.34 33.23
C SER A 47 -22.17 43.37 32.08
N THR A 48 -22.89 43.83 31.06
CA THR A 48 -23.29 42.93 29.94
C THR A 48 -22.10 42.47 29.08
N ALA A 49 -21.03 43.28 28.97
CA ALA A 49 -19.81 42.92 28.24
C ALA A 49 -18.99 41.85 28.99
N ASP A 50 -18.74 42.04 30.28
CA ASP A 50 -17.98 41.07 31.09
C ASP A 50 -18.72 39.74 31.22
N LEU A 51 -20.05 39.80 31.37
CA LEU A 51 -20.90 38.62 31.42
C LEU A 51 -20.87 37.85 30.09
N ARG A 52 -20.90 38.56 28.96
CA ARG A 52 -20.73 37.94 27.63
C ARG A 52 -19.41 37.20 27.52
N GLU A 53 -18.33 37.85 27.95
CA GLU A 53 -17.00 37.25 27.92
C GLU A 53 -16.94 36.01 28.82
N THR A 54 -17.47 36.11 30.04
CA THR A 54 -17.51 35.02 31.00
C THR A 54 -18.26 33.80 30.46
N VAL A 55 -19.44 34.01 29.88
CA VAL A 55 -20.25 32.93 29.27
C VAL A 55 -19.51 32.31 28.09
N TYR A 56 -18.96 33.14 27.19
CA TYR A 56 -18.22 32.65 26.04
C TYR A 56 -17.04 31.77 26.46
N GLN A 57 -16.20 32.25 27.38
CA GLN A 57 -15.02 31.53 27.86
C GLN A 57 -15.41 30.25 28.58
N GLY A 58 -16.48 30.28 29.38
CA GLY A 58 -16.96 29.09 30.06
C GLY A 58 -17.45 28.01 29.09
N VAL A 59 -18.25 28.36 28.08
CA VAL A 59 -18.68 27.40 27.04
C VAL A 59 -17.48 26.89 26.23
N ALA A 60 -16.57 27.79 25.84
CA ALA A 60 -15.38 27.43 25.08
C ALA A 60 -14.49 26.45 25.85
N ALA A 61 -14.23 26.72 27.13
CA ALA A 61 -13.43 25.86 28.00
C ALA A 61 -14.04 24.46 28.15
N GLU A 62 -15.35 24.35 28.32
CA GLU A 62 -16.02 23.05 28.40
C GLU A 62 -15.95 22.30 27.05
N LEU A 63 -16.19 22.96 25.92
CA LEU A 63 -16.09 22.33 24.60
C LEU A 63 -14.67 21.84 24.30
N GLN A 64 -13.64 22.57 24.71
CA GLN A 64 -12.23 22.19 24.55
C GLN A 64 -11.84 20.94 25.35
N LYS A 65 -12.56 20.57 26.41
CA LYS A 65 -12.34 19.30 27.13
C LYS A 65 -12.72 18.08 26.29
N THR A 66 -13.45 18.26 25.18
CA THR A 66 -13.90 17.16 24.32
C THR A 66 -12.83 16.85 23.27
N LYS A 67 -12.16 15.69 23.39
CA LYS A 67 -11.02 15.29 22.55
C LYS A 67 -11.25 15.41 21.03
N ASN A 68 -12.49 15.23 20.57
CA ASN A 68 -12.83 15.19 19.14
C ASN A 68 -13.41 16.52 18.62
N LEU A 69 -13.32 17.60 19.39
CA LEU A 69 -13.79 18.94 18.99
C LEU A 69 -12.62 19.92 18.97
N ARG A 70 -12.62 20.84 17.99
CA ARG A 70 -11.72 22.00 17.95
C ARG A 70 -12.51 23.25 17.68
N LEU A 71 -12.26 24.29 18.45
CA LEU A 71 -12.91 25.57 18.24
C LEU A 71 -12.21 26.36 17.12
N VAL A 72 -13.01 27.06 16.31
CA VAL A 72 -12.49 28.13 15.45
C VAL A 72 -11.96 29.26 16.32
N GLU A 73 -10.88 29.90 15.87
CA GLU A 73 -10.32 31.08 16.54
C GLU A 73 -11.37 32.17 16.74
N LYS A 74 -11.47 32.65 17.99
CA LYS A 74 -12.47 33.65 18.39
C LYS A 74 -12.38 34.94 17.56
N SER A 75 -11.16 35.40 17.27
CA SER A 75 -10.91 36.61 16.48
C SER A 75 -11.51 36.52 15.07
N ALA A 76 -11.44 35.34 14.43
CA ALA A 76 -12.03 35.11 13.12
C ALA A 76 -13.57 35.20 13.16
N ILE A 77 -14.20 34.66 14.22
CA ILE A 77 -15.65 34.75 14.41
C ILE A 77 -16.09 36.19 14.67
N ILE A 78 -15.36 36.94 15.51
CA ILE A 78 -15.66 38.35 15.80
C ILE A 78 -15.54 39.21 14.53
N ALA A 79 -14.46 39.04 13.76
CA ALA A 79 -14.26 39.79 12.51
C ALA A 79 -15.40 39.52 11.51
N ALA A 80 -15.89 38.28 11.43
CA ALA A 80 -16.96 37.90 10.52
C ALA A 80 -18.37 38.38 10.96
N THR A 81 -18.53 38.69 12.24
CA THR A 81 -19.82 39.07 12.87
C THR A 81 -19.91 40.55 13.25
N ALA A 82 -18.82 41.31 13.14
CA ALA A 82 -18.75 42.72 13.51
C ALA A 82 -19.88 43.56 12.87
N GLY A 83 -20.67 44.24 13.71
CA GLY A 83 -21.77 45.12 13.29
C GLY A 83 -23.00 44.40 12.71
N LYS A 84 -23.07 43.06 12.77
CA LYS A 84 -24.19 42.28 12.22
C LYS A 84 -24.96 41.57 13.34
N ARG A 85 -26.27 41.41 13.14
CA ARG A 85 -27.10 40.53 13.98
C ARG A 85 -26.75 39.08 13.69
N ILE A 86 -26.59 38.27 14.74
CA ILE A 86 -26.25 36.85 14.60
C ILE A 86 -27.55 36.06 14.41
N ASP A 87 -27.89 35.77 13.16
CA ASP A 87 -28.97 34.86 12.79
C ASP A 87 -28.42 33.55 12.19
N ASP A 88 -29.33 32.60 11.92
CA ASP A 88 -28.96 31.27 11.42
C ASP A 88 -28.27 31.35 10.04
N ALA A 89 -28.63 32.33 9.21
CA ALA A 89 -28.05 32.53 7.87
C ALA A 89 -26.61 33.06 7.94
N LEU A 90 -26.37 34.03 8.81
CA LEU A 90 -25.03 34.53 9.09
C LEU A 90 -24.17 33.43 9.71
N ALA A 91 -24.70 32.70 10.69
CA ALA A 91 -24.00 31.61 11.34
C ALA A 91 -23.55 30.54 10.35
N LEU A 92 -24.44 30.13 9.43
CA LEU A 92 -24.10 29.17 8.37
C LEU A 92 -23.01 29.72 7.42
N THR A 93 -23.11 30.98 7.03
CA THR A 93 -22.14 31.63 6.14
C THR A 93 -20.75 31.69 6.76
N VAL A 94 -20.67 32.14 8.01
CA VAL A 94 -19.41 32.21 8.77
C VAL A 94 -18.86 30.80 9.03
N GLY A 95 -19.74 29.82 9.32
CA GLY A 95 -19.35 28.42 9.44
C GLY A 95 -18.64 27.90 8.20
N ARG A 96 -19.19 28.18 7.00
CA ARG A 96 -18.57 27.82 5.72
C ARG A 96 -17.24 28.54 5.49
N GLN A 97 -17.17 29.84 5.77
CA GLN A 97 -15.96 30.65 5.61
C GLN A 97 -14.81 30.19 6.51
N THR A 98 -15.13 29.73 7.72
CA THR A 98 -14.14 29.31 8.72
C THR A 98 -13.82 27.82 8.67
N GLY A 99 -14.47 27.06 7.78
CA GLY A 99 -14.31 25.61 7.69
C GLY A 99 -14.86 24.84 8.89
N ALA A 100 -15.79 25.43 9.64
CA ALA A 100 -16.44 24.76 10.75
C ALA A 100 -17.42 23.69 10.24
N ALA A 101 -17.46 22.54 10.90
CA ALA A 101 -18.46 21.50 10.67
C ALA A 101 -19.81 21.88 11.32
N TYR A 102 -19.76 22.60 12.44
CA TYR A 102 -20.93 23.05 13.18
C TYR A 102 -20.77 24.50 13.64
N THR A 103 -21.88 25.23 13.72
CA THR A 103 -21.93 26.53 14.38
C THR A 103 -22.80 26.47 15.63
N ILE A 104 -22.39 27.24 16.64
CA ILE A 104 -23.06 27.34 17.93
C ILE A 104 -23.39 28.81 18.15
N THR A 105 -24.68 29.14 18.13
CA THR A 105 -25.20 30.46 18.50
C THR A 105 -26.09 30.31 19.72
N GLY A 106 -26.36 31.40 20.43
CA GLY A 106 -27.20 31.32 21.62
C GLY A 106 -27.39 32.62 22.35
N SER A 107 -28.25 32.56 23.36
CA SER A 107 -28.49 33.64 24.29
C SER A 107 -28.29 33.16 25.72
N PHE A 108 -27.85 34.08 26.56
CA PHE A 108 -27.82 33.95 28.00
C PHE A 108 -28.81 34.94 28.58
N THR A 109 -29.76 34.46 29.36
CA THR A 109 -30.76 35.29 30.01
C THR A 109 -30.57 35.25 31.52
N GLU A 110 -30.55 36.41 32.16
CA GLU A 110 -30.50 36.56 33.62
C GLU A 110 -31.68 37.43 34.07
N PHE A 111 -32.55 36.85 34.88
CA PHE A 111 -33.70 37.52 35.47
C PHE A 111 -33.75 37.26 36.97
N GLY A 112 -33.40 38.28 37.76
CA GLY A 112 -33.24 38.14 39.22
C GLY A 112 -32.13 37.14 39.57
N GLU A 113 -32.50 36.03 40.20
CA GLU A 113 -31.58 34.91 40.48
C GLU A 113 -31.64 33.80 39.41
N GLN A 114 -32.60 33.83 38.49
CA GLN A 114 -32.72 32.82 37.45
C GLN A 114 -31.78 33.13 36.30
N ILE A 115 -31.08 32.10 35.83
CA ILE A 115 -30.25 32.16 34.63
C ILE A 115 -30.65 31.05 33.67
N SER A 116 -30.71 31.34 32.38
CA SER A 116 -30.92 30.37 31.32
C SER A 116 -29.90 30.55 30.19
N VAL A 117 -29.56 29.45 29.55
CA VAL A 117 -28.71 29.42 28.35
C VAL A 117 -29.46 28.66 27.28
N ASP A 118 -29.73 29.35 26.19
CA ASP A 118 -30.39 28.83 25.00
C ASP A 118 -29.35 28.72 23.88
N VAL A 119 -29.12 27.52 23.38
CA VAL A 119 -28.15 27.26 22.32
C VAL A 119 -28.82 26.67 21.09
N ARG A 120 -28.51 27.23 19.93
CA ARG A 120 -28.79 26.65 18.62
C ARG A 120 -27.53 26.07 18.00
N LEU A 121 -27.72 24.92 17.36
CA LEU A 121 -26.68 24.16 16.70
C LEU A 121 -27.05 24.01 15.24
N ILE A 122 -26.12 24.32 14.33
CA ILE A 122 -26.35 24.19 12.88
C ILE A 122 -25.25 23.31 12.30
N ASP A 123 -25.64 22.26 11.58
CA ASP A 123 -24.73 21.46 10.75
C ASP A 123 -24.42 22.24 9.48
N VAL A 124 -23.17 22.67 9.31
CA VAL A 124 -22.75 23.58 8.23
C VAL A 124 -22.82 22.92 6.85
N ARG A 125 -22.60 21.60 6.80
CA ARG A 125 -22.60 20.81 5.57
C ARG A 125 -24.01 20.67 5.01
N THR A 126 -24.99 20.40 5.88
CA THR A 126 -26.39 20.20 5.49
C THR A 126 -27.22 21.47 5.57
N GLY A 127 -26.77 22.48 6.32
CA GLY A 127 -27.55 23.68 6.65
C GLY A 127 -28.68 23.42 7.65
N LYS A 128 -28.79 22.21 8.20
CA LYS A 128 -29.87 21.81 9.11
C LYS A 128 -29.64 22.39 10.50
N VAL A 129 -30.64 23.07 11.04
CA VAL A 129 -30.71 23.44 12.45
C VAL A 129 -31.04 22.18 13.26
N LEU A 130 -30.15 21.80 14.18
CA LEU A 130 -30.35 20.69 15.10
C LEU A 130 -31.26 21.13 16.27
N PRO A 131 -31.92 20.19 16.97
CA PRO A 131 -32.71 20.52 18.16
C PRO A 131 -31.90 21.38 19.15
N GLY A 132 -32.49 22.50 19.57
CA GLY A 132 -31.86 23.44 20.49
C GLY A 132 -31.56 22.81 21.84
N VAL A 133 -30.52 23.31 22.51
CA VAL A 133 -30.14 22.91 23.86
C VAL A 133 -30.51 24.03 24.81
N TYR A 134 -31.23 23.71 25.88
CA TYR A 134 -31.69 24.67 26.89
C TYR A 134 -31.31 24.19 28.28
N VAL A 135 -30.60 25.03 29.03
CA VAL A 135 -30.23 24.74 30.42
C VAL A 135 -30.55 25.95 31.28
N GLN A 136 -31.10 25.73 32.48
CA GLN A 136 -31.46 26.78 33.43
C GLN A 136 -30.96 26.46 34.84
N GLY A 137 -30.78 27.50 35.66
CA GLY A 137 -30.44 27.33 37.07
C GLY A 137 -30.63 28.61 37.88
N LYS A 138 -30.26 28.53 39.17
CA LYS A 138 -30.38 29.63 40.13
C LYS A 138 -29.00 30.08 40.60
N GLY A 139 -28.74 31.38 40.46
CA GLY A 139 -27.53 32.07 40.92
C GLY A 139 -26.30 31.83 40.06
N ARG A 140 -25.46 32.85 39.93
CA ARG A 140 -24.21 32.80 39.15
C ARG A 140 -23.20 31.77 39.71
N GLN A 141 -23.29 31.42 41.00
CA GLN A 141 -22.45 30.37 41.59
C GLN A 141 -22.66 28.98 40.96
N ARG A 142 -23.79 28.73 40.29
CA ARG A 142 -24.07 27.48 39.58
C ARG A 142 -23.74 27.54 38.08
N LEU A 143 -23.21 28.67 37.59
CA LEU A 143 -22.91 28.85 36.17
C LEU A 143 -21.99 27.74 35.64
N GLY A 144 -20.94 27.36 36.38
CA GLY A 144 -20.06 26.26 35.99
C GLY A 144 -20.79 24.92 35.76
N ALA A 145 -21.74 24.57 36.63
CA ALA A 145 -22.54 23.34 36.49
C ALA A 145 -23.50 23.41 35.28
N ILE A 146 -24.10 24.58 35.05
CA ILE A 146 -24.98 24.82 33.88
C ILE A 146 -24.19 24.69 32.58
N LEU A 147 -22.98 25.27 32.53
CA LEU A 147 -22.11 25.19 31.36
C LEU A 147 -21.59 23.77 31.11
N ALA A 148 -21.30 23.00 32.17
CA ALA A 148 -20.96 21.58 32.05
C ALA A 148 -22.13 20.75 31.49
N GLN A 149 -23.35 20.95 32.00
CA GLN A 149 -24.55 20.29 31.46
C GLN A 149 -24.77 20.66 29.99
N LEU A 150 -24.64 21.96 29.67
CA LEU A 150 -24.75 22.47 28.30
C LEU A 150 -23.73 21.80 27.36
N GLN A 151 -22.49 21.61 27.81
CA GLN A 151 -21.47 20.89 27.04
C GLN A 151 -21.84 19.44 26.79
N MET A 152 -22.36 18.71 27.79
CA MET A 152 -22.80 17.33 27.61
C MET A 152 -23.91 17.23 26.58
N ASP A 153 -24.90 18.12 26.65
CA ASP A 153 -26.01 18.15 25.72
C ASP A 153 -25.55 18.52 24.31
N ILE A 154 -24.71 19.55 24.14
CA ILE A 154 -24.11 19.92 22.85
C ILE A 154 -23.33 18.75 22.25
N ARG A 155 -22.50 18.08 23.05
CA ARG A 155 -21.71 16.92 22.61
C ARG A 155 -22.62 15.81 22.07
N SER A 156 -23.71 15.51 22.76
CA SER A 156 -24.67 14.48 22.34
C SER A 156 -25.34 14.78 20.98
N ARG A 157 -25.45 16.06 20.60
CA ARG A 157 -26.05 16.50 19.33
C ARG A 157 -25.05 16.55 18.19
N ILE A 158 -23.84 17.02 18.45
CA ILE A 158 -22.80 17.26 17.45
C ILE A 158 -22.00 15.99 17.12
N ALA A 159 -21.80 15.13 18.12
CA ALA A 159 -21.03 13.90 18.01
C ALA A 159 -21.78 12.76 18.72
N PRO A 160 -22.98 12.36 18.22
CA PRO A 160 -23.67 11.20 18.77
C PRO A 160 -22.77 9.98 18.61
N GLU A 161 -22.61 9.19 19.67
CA GLU A 161 -21.92 7.91 19.59
C GLU A 161 -22.68 7.01 18.61
N GLN A 162 -22.12 6.83 17.43
CA GLN A 162 -22.72 5.99 16.40
C GLN A 162 -22.36 4.55 16.71
N ARG A 163 -23.35 3.73 17.04
CA ARG A 163 -23.13 2.29 17.26
C ARG A 163 -23.26 1.53 15.95
N ILE A 164 -22.46 0.49 15.81
CA ILE A 164 -22.53 -0.43 14.68
C ILE A 164 -23.74 -1.33 14.90
N ALA A 165 -24.76 -1.21 14.05
CA ALA A 165 -25.93 -2.09 14.08
C ALA A 165 -25.57 -3.48 13.52
N ARG A 166 -24.90 -3.49 12.36
CA ARG A 166 -24.48 -4.72 11.68
C ARG A 166 -23.31 -4.48 10.73
N ILE A 167 -22.64 -5.58 10.39
CA ILE A 167 -21.54 -5.62 9.42
C ILE A 167 -21.91 -6.63 8.34
N GLU A 168 -21.82 -6.20 7.08
CA GLU A 168 -22.07 -6.98 5.87
C GLU A 168 -20.81 -7.04 5.02
N PHE A 169 -20.69 -8.08 4.21
CA PHE A 169 -19.59 -8.26 3.26
C PHE A 169 -20.16 -8.47 1.86
N ARG A 170 -19.54 -7.83 0.86
CA ARG A 170 -19.93 -7.92 -0.54
C ARG A 170 -18.71 -8.08 -1.43
N GLY A 171 -18.88 -8.80 -2.54
CA GLY A 171 -17.83 -9.00 -3.55
C GLY A 171 -16.87 -10.15 -3.26
N ASN A 172 -16.90 -10.73 -2.05
CA ASN A 172 -16.28 -12.01 -1.75
C ASN A 172 -17.08 -13.15 -2.40
N ARG A 173 -16.38 -14.15 -2.93
CA ARG A 173 -16.94 -15.30 -3.65
C ARG A 173 -16.32 -16.60 -3.20
N LYS A 174 -14.98 -16.68 -3.19
CA LYS A 174 -14.24 -17.86 -2.71
C LYS A 174 -13.85 -17.75 -1.25
N ILE A 175 -13.63 -16.53 -0.77
CA ILE A 175 -13.33 -16.28 0.63
C ILE A 175 -14.66 -16.12 1.37
N GLU A 176 -14.88 -16.97 2.35
CA GLU A 176 -16.07 -16.93 3.18
C GLU A 176 -16.12 -15.64 4.01
N SER A 177 -17.30 -15.04 4.13
CA SER A 177 -17.48 -13.81 4.93
C SER A 177 -17.08 -14.00 6.40
N SER A 178 -17.18 -15.23 6.92
CA SER A 178 -16.73 -15.59 8.27
C SER A 178 -15.21 -15.44 8.46
N VAL A 179 -14.41 -15.75 7.43
CA VAL A 179 -12.95 -15.56 7.45
C VAL A 179 -12.61 -14.07 7.52
N ILE A 180 -13.33 -13.25 6.74
CA ILE A 180 -13.16 -11.79 6.77
C ILE A 180 -13.56 -11.25 8.14
N LYS A 181 -14.68 -11.73 8.70
CA LYS A 181 -15.17 -11.31 10.02
C LYS A 181 -14.17 -11.60 11.15
N GLN A 182 -13.41 -12.70 11.08
CA GLN A 182 -12.46 -13.09 12.13
C GLN A 182 -11.29 -12.12 12.32
N VAL A 183 -10.95 -11.33 11.29
CA VAL A 183 -9.84 -10.36 11.37
C VAL A 183 -10.30 -8.95 11.75
N LEU A 184 -11.61 -8.70 11.83
CA LEU A 184 -12.13 -7.40 12.20
C LEU A 184 -11.93 -7.15 13.70
N LYS A 185 -11.56 -5.91 14.01
CA LYS A 185 -11.64 -5.35 15.35
C LYS A 185 -13.06 -4.91 15.67
N SER A 186 -13.80 -4.36 14.71
CA SER A 186 -15.18 -3.91 14.93
C SER A 186 -16.19 -5.06 14.90
N ALA A 187 -17.17 -4.98 15.79
CA ALA A 187 -18.32 -5.88 15.85
C ALA A 187 -19.65 -5.10 15.99
N ALA A 188 -20.77 -5.78 15.75
CA ALA A 188 -22.09 -5.23 16.03
C ALA A 188 -22.21 -4.90 17.53
N GLY A 189 -22.76 -3.73 17.84
CA GLY A 189 -22.85 -3.16 19.19
C GLY A 189 -21.73 -2.18 19.54
N ASP A 190 -20.58 -2.26 18.87
CA ASP A 190 -19.43 -1.38 19.15
C ASP A 190 -19.70 0.07 18.73
N ILE A 191 -18.90 0.98 19.29
CA ILE A 191 -18.87 2.37 18.84
C ILE A 191 -18.11 2.41 17.51
N LEU A 192 -18.75 2.94 16.47
CA LEU A 192 -18.12 3.19 15.19
C LEU A 192 -17.10 4.32 15.34
N THR A 193 -15.83 3.97 15.17
CA THR A 193 -14.75 4.95 15.00
C THR A 193 -14.07 4.74 13.65
N GLU A 194 -13.63 5.83 13.04
CA GLU A 194 -12.89 5.76 11.76
C GLU A 194 -11.52 5.08 11.93
N ALA A 195 -10.93 5.17 13.13
CA ALA A 195 -9.67 4.50 13.45
C ALA A 195 -9.83 2.98 13.43
N ASP A 196 -10.92 2.46 14.00
CA ASP A 196 -11.23 1.04 13.96
C ASP A 196 -11.58 0.61 12.54
N LEU A 197 -12.38 1.39 11.81
CA LEU A 197 -12.71 1.11 10.41
C LEU A 197 -11.46 1.03 9.51
N SER A 198 -10.51 1.96 9.68
CA SER A 198 -9.23 1.93 8.97
C SER A 198 -8.37 0.72 9.35
N THR A 199 -8.40 0.34 10.62
CA THR A 199 -7.70 -0.86 11.12
C THR A 199 -8.27 -2.12 10.49
N ASP A 200 -9.59 -2.21 10.40
CA ASP A 200 -10.33 -3.31 9.80
C ASP A 200 -10.04 -3.44 8.30
N ILE A 201 -10.14 -2.35 7.54
CA ILE A 201 -9.77 -2.35 6.11
C ILE A 201 -8.34 -2.88 5.92
N LYS A 202 -7.39 -2.43 6.74
CA LYS A 202 -5.99 -2.91 6.69
C LYS A 202 -5.88 -4.39 7.06
N ALA A 203 -6.63 -4.86 8.05
CA ALA A 203 -6.62 -6.26 8.47
C ALA A 203 -7.16 -7.18 7.36
N ILE A 204 -8.26 -6.79 6.71
CA ILE A 204 -8.81 -7.50 5.55
C ILE A 204 -7.78 -7.53 4.41
N PHE A 205 -7.15 -6.38 4.09
CA PHE A 205 -6.16 -6.31 3.01
C PHE A 205 -4.93 -7.20 3.29
N LYS A 206 -4.49 -7.28 4.56
CA LYS A 206 -3.38 -8.14 5.02
C LYS A 206 -3.65 -9.63 4.87
N LEU A 207 -4.90 -10.07 4.70
CA LEU A 207 -5.19 -11.46 4.33
C LEU A 207 -4.57 -11.85 2.99
N GLY A 208 -4.28 -10.87 2.11
CA GLY A 208 -3.59 -11.08 0.84
C GLY A 208 -4.48 -11.63 -0.28
N TYR A 209 -5.78 -11.83 -0.03
CA TYR A 209 -6.73 -12.37 -1.01
C TYR A 209 -7.44 -11.31 -1.85
N PHE A 210 -7.29 -10.02 -1.54
CA PHE A 210 -8.07 -8.94 -2.15
C PHE A 210 -7.16 -7.91 -2.84
N ASP A 211 -7.55 -7.45 -4.04
CA ASP A 211 -6.92 -6.34 -4.75
C ASP A 211 -7.40 -4.99 -4.23
N ASP A 212 -8.67 -4.93 -3.79
CA ASP A 212 -9.26 -3.72 -3.22
C ASP A 212 -10.20 -4.06 -2.05
N VAL A 213 -10.23 -3.18 -1.06
CA VAL A 213 -11.07 -3.26 0.13
C VAL A 213 -11.59 -1.87 0.47
N THR A 214 -12.89 -1.68 0.36
CA THR A 214 -13.58 -0.43 0.69
C THR A 214 -14.63 -0.70 1.77
N ALA A 215 -14.94 0.31 2.58
CA ALA A 215 -16.04 0.25 3.54
C ALA A 215 -17.05 1.36 3.29
N GLU A 216 -18.31 1.00 3.15
CA GLU A 216 -19.44 1.93 3.07
C GLU A 216 -20.21 1.92 4.39
N VAL A 217 -20.52 3.11 4.91
CA VAL A 217 -21.29 3.28 6.14
C VAL A 217 -22.62 3.92 5.80
N THR A 218 -23.71 3.25 6.19
CA THR A 218 -25.09 3.71 5.94
C THR A 218 -25.87 3.84 7.24
N ASP A 219 -26.88 4.71 7.24
CA ASP A 219 -27.83 4.85 8.35
C ASP A 219 -28.82 3.69 8.37
N SER A 220 -29.13 3.19 9.57
CA SER A 220 -30.17 2.20 9.82
C SER A 220 -30.97 2.57 11.08
N ALA A 221 -32.14 1.97 11.26
CA ALA A 221 -32.99 2.23 12.43
C ALA A 221 -32.29 1.89 13.77
N GLU A 222 -31.33 0.98 13.76
CA GLU A 222 -30.65 0.45 14.95
C GLU A 222 -29.22 1.02 15.15
N GLY A 223 -28.79 1.96 14.29
CA GLY A 223 -27.44 2.51 14.29
C GLY A 223 -26.84 2.57 12.89
N LYS A 224 -25.52 2.40 12.77
CA LYS A 224 -24.80 2.39 11.49
C LYS A 224 -24.61 0.97 10.96
N ALA A 225 -24.92 0.76 9.68
CA ALA A 225 -24.61 -0.48 8.99
C ALA A 225 -23.33 -0.30 8.16
N ILE A 226 -22.35 -1.18 8.36
CA ILE A 226 -21.08 -1.18 7.61
C ILE A 226 -21.15 -2.26 6.55
N SER A 227 -20.86 -1.91 5.30
CA SER A 227 -20.67 -2.87 4.20
C SER A 227 -19.22 -2.84 3.76
N PHE A 228 -18.46 -3.91 4.02
CA PHE A 228 -17.14 -4.09 3.44
C PHE A 228 -17.28 -4.67 2.04
N ILE A 229 -16.83 -3.90 1.05
CA ILE A 229 -16.85 -4.28 -0.36
C ILE A 229 -15.42 -4.67 -0.75
N VAL A 230 -15.26 -5.90 -1.21
CA VAL A 230 -13.95 -6.46 -1.53
C VAL A 230 -13.88 -6.93 -2.98
N VAL A 231 -12.70 -6.77 -3.58
CA VAL A 231 -12.39 -7.32 -4.91
C VAL A 231 -11.35 -8.42 -4.72
N GLU A 232 -11.80 -9.68 -4.79
CA GLU A 232 -10.89 -10.84 -4.71
C GLU A 232 -9.87 -10.85 -5.86
N LYS A 233 -8.62 -11.16 -5.51
CA LYS A 233 -7.52 -11.39 -6.44
C LYS A 233 -7.83 -12.59 -7.35
N PRO A 234 -7.38 -12.55 -8.62
CA PRO A 234 -7.44 -13.70 -9.49
C PRO A 234 -6.64 -14.86 -8.90
N MET A 235 -7.26 -16.05 -8.83
CA MET A 235 -6.58 -17.28 -8.46
C MET A 235 -6.24 -18.09 -9.70
N ILE A 236 -5.12 -18.82 -9.62
CA ILE A 236 -4.71 -19.78 -10.64
C ILE A 236 -5.61 -21.01 -10.50
N THR A 237 -6.51 -21.24 -11.45
CA THR A 237 -7.34 -22.45 -11.49
C THR A 237 -6.53 -23.65 -11.94
N GLU A 238 -5.71 -23.43 -12.96
CA GLU A 238 -4.91 -24.45 -13.62
C GLU A 238 -3.59 -23.86 -14.13
N ILE A 239 -2.52 -24.62 -13.98
CA ILE A 239 -1.27 -24.42 -14.71
C ILE A 239 -1.22 -25.45 -15.83
N ARG A 240 -1.12 -24.99 -17.08
CA ARG A 240 -1.00 -25.84 -18.27
C ARG A 240 0.40 -25.71 -18.84
N ILE A 241 1.14 -26.81 -18.89
CA ILE A 241 2.46 -26.87 -19.50
C ILE A 241 2.33 -27.57 -20.86
N SER A 242 2.93 -26.98 -21.89
CA SER A 242 2.89 -27.50 -23.25
C SER A 242 4.25 -27.42 -23.93
N GLY A 243 4.49 -28.34 -24.87
CA GLY A 243 5.74 -28.41 -25.63
C GLY A 243 6.88 -29.15 -24.92
N ASN A 244 6.68 -29.61 -23.68
CA ASN A 244 7.63 -30.48 -22.98
C ASN A 244 7.54 -31.93 -23.51
N LYS A 245 8.39 -32.28 -24.47
CA LYS A 245 8.47 -33.65 -25.02
C LYS A 245 9.61 -34.44 -24.37
N ALA A 246 10.71 -33.77 -24.04
CA ALA A 246 11.92 -34.39 -23.50
C ALA A 246 11.88 -34.53 -21.96
N LEU A 247 11.31 -33.56 -21.25
CA LEU A 247 11.24 -33.55 -19.79
C LEU A 247 9.81 -33.78 -19.29
N LYS A 248 9.66 -34.55 -18.21
CA LYS A 248 8.34 -34.86 -17.65
C LYS A 248 7.74 -33.63 -16.99
N ARG A 249 6.42 -33.52 -17.08
CA ARG A 249 5.65 -32.42 -16.49
C ARG A 249 5.92 -32.25 -14.99
N ASP A 250 5.91 -33.35 -14.24
CA ASP A 250 6.11 -33.31 -12.78
C ASP A 250 7.51 -32.80 -12.37
N GLU A 251 8.53 -33.05 -13.20
CA GLU A 251 9.88 -32.52 -12.96
C GLU A 251 9.93 -31.00 -13.15
N ILE A 252 9.21 -30.50 -14.17
CA ILE A 252 9.08 -29.06 -14.45
C ILE A 252 8.28 -28.39 -13.32
N GLU A 253 7.15 -28.97 -12.91
CA GLU A 253 6.36 -28.45 -11.79
C GLU A 253 7.15 -28.47 -10.47
N GLY A 254 8.04 -29.44 -10.29
CA GLY A 254 8.92 -29.57 -9.13
C GLY A 254 9.87 -28.39 -8.93
N VAL A 255 10.35 -27.76 -10.02
CA VAL A 255 11.24 -26.57 -9.93
C VAL A 255 10.48 -25.25 -9.81
N MET A 256 9.18 -25.24 -10.10
CA MET A 256 8.31 -24.06 -9.97
C MET A 256 7.94 -23.80 -8.51
N SER A 257 7.64 -22.54 -8.18
CA SER A 257 7.14 -22.12 -6.87
C SER A 257 5.62 -21.86 -6.87
N ILE A 258 5.04 -21.49 -8.01
CA ILE A 258 3.59 -21.31 -8.15
C ILE A 258 2.87 -22.65 -8.16
N ARG A 259 1.66 -22.68 -7.60
CA ARG A 259 0.78 -23.84 -7.58
C ARG A 259 -0.66 -23.44 -7.90
N ASN A 260 -1.47 -24.41 -8.29
CA ASN A 260 -2.92 -24.22 -8.42
C ASN A 260 -3.52 -23.72 -7.09
N ARG A 261 -4.62 -22.96 -7.19
CA ARG A 261 -5.34 -22.34 -6.06
C ARG A 261 -4.54 -21.27 -5.30
N GLN A 262 -3.45 -20.78 -5.85
CA GLN A 262 -2.74 -19.60 -5.35
C GLN A 262 -3.17 -18.35 -6.10
N THR A 263 -3.03 -17.18 -5.46
CA THR A 263 -3.18 -15.90 -6.14
C THR A 263 -2.09 -15.73 -7.19
N VAL A 264 -2.46 -15.18 -8.34
CA VAL A 264 -1.52 -14.92 -9.44
C VAL A 264 -0.51 -13.87 -9.00
N ASN A 265 0.78 -14.14 -9.22
CA ASN A 265 1.85 -13.19 -9.03
C ASN A 265 2.75 -13.18 -10.28
N PRO A 266 2.72 -12.09 -11.08
CA PRO A 266 3.54 -11.98 -12.30
C PRO A 266 5.06 -12.08 -12.06
N GLU A 267 5.56 -11.59 -10.93
CA GLU A 267 6.99 -11.66 -10.59
C GLU A 267 7.42 -13.11 -10.31
N LYS A 268 6.58 -13.86 -9.59
CA LYS A 268 6.80 -15.30 -9.36
C LYS A 268 6.73 -16.09 -10.66
N LEU A 269 5.80 -15.77 -11.56
CA LEU A 269 5.71 -16.40 -12.88
C LEU A 269 6.98 -16.20 -13.72
N LYS A 270 7.51 -14.97 -13.73
CA LYS A 270 8.77 -14.66 -14.40
C LYS A 270 9.93 -15.47 -13.78
N THR A 271 10.03 -15.46 -12.46
CA THR A 271 11.07 -16.20 -11.73
C THR A 271 10.98 -17.71 -12.00
N ASP A 272 9.78 -18.28 -12.01
CA ASP A 272 9.58 -19.70 -12.31
C ASP A 272 9.92 -20.03 -13.77
N THR A 273 9.64 -19.13 -14.72
CA THR A 273 10.07 -19.28 -16.12
C THR A 273 11.59 -19.38 -16.23
N GLU A 274 12.33 -18.55 -15.48
CA GLU A 274 13.80 -18.59 -15.42
C GLU A 274 14.32 -19.89 -14.76
N LYS A 275 13.63 -20.39 -13.72
CA LYS A 275 13.96 -21.69 -13.11
C LYS A 275 13.74 -22.86 -14.08
N ILE A 276 12.64 -22.84 -14.83
CA ILE A 276 12.38 -23.85 -15.86
C ILE A 276 13.48 -23.76 -16.93
N LYS A 277 13.85 -22.55 -17.37
CA LYS A 277 14.96 -22.36 -18.31
C LYS A 277 16.27 -22.96 -17.78
N THR A 278 16.62 -22.65 -16.54
CA THR A 278 17.82 -23.19 -15.87
C THR A 278 17.78 -24.71 -15.76
N PHE A 279 16.60 -25.27 -15.48
CA PHE A 279 16.40 -26.71 -15.44
C PHE A 279 16.62 -27.35 -16.81
N TYR A 280 16.08 -26.78 -17.89
CA TYR A 280 16.32 -27.23 -19.26
C TYR A 280 17.80 -27.11 -19.67
N ASP A 281 18.47 -26.01 -19.32
CA ASP A 281 19.90 -25.81 -19.55
C ASP A 281 20.74 -26.88 -18.84
N SER A 282 20.36 -27.25 -17.61
CA SER A 282 21.00 -28.34 -16.84
C SER A 282 20.83 -29.73 -17.46
N LYS A 283 19.87 -29.88 -18.40
CA LYS A 283 19.62 -31.12 -19.15
C LYS A 283 20.19 -31.06 -20.57
N GLY A 284 20.78 -29.94 -20.98
CA GLY A 284 21.47 -29.74 -22.25
C GLY A 284 20.67 -29.01 -23.32
N PHE A 285 19.50 -28.51 -22.99
CA PHE A 285 18.61 -27.77 -23.90
C PHE A 285 18.87 -26.27 -23.80
N TYR A 286 20.11 -25.84 -24.10
CA TYR A 286 20.53 -24.44 -23.94
C TYR A 286 19.76 -23.45 -24.82
N ASN A 287 19.18 -23.93 -25.92
CA ASN A 287 18.36 -23.12 -26.81
C ASN A 287 16.86 -23.24 -26.50
N ALA A 288 16.47 -23.88 -25.40
CA ALA A 288 15.06 -23.95 -25.03
C ALA A 288 14.50 -22.54 -24.78
N GLU A 289 13.33 -22.25 -25.36
CA GLU A 289 12.58 -21.03 -25.11
C GLU A 289 11.37 -21.34 -24.25
N ILE A 290 11.20 -20.60 -23.15
CA ILE A 290 10.07 -20.76 -22.23
C ILE A 290 9.31 -19.43 -22.23
N ARG A 291 8.01 -19.50 -22.52
CA ARG A 291 7.10 -18.36 -22.50
C ARG A 291 5.91 -18.70 -21.61
N TYR A 292 5.32 -17.68 -20.98
CA TYR A 292 4.08 -17.85 -20.24
C TYR A 292 3.01 -16.87 -20.72
N ALA A 293 1.75 -17.25 -20.58
CA ALA A 293 0.58 -16.43 -20.79
C ALA A 293 -0.40 -16.60 -19.62
N ILE A 294 -1.12 -15.54 -19.29
CA ILE A 294 -2.18 -15.54 -18.30
C ILE A 294 -3.49 -15.40 -19.07
N GLU A 295 -4.26 -16.48 -19.13
CA GLU A 295 -5.54 -16.52 -19.83
C GLU A 295 -6.68 -16.41 -18.82
N LYS A 296 -7.74 -15.67 -19.16
CA LYS A 296 -8.94 -15.63 -18.33
C LYS A 296 -9.59 -17.01 -18.31
N ASP A 297 -9.98 -17.46 -17.11
CA ASP A 297 -10.73 -18.69 -16.90
C ASP A 297 -11.99 -18.35 -16.08
N GLY A 298 -13.11 -18.14 -16.77
CA GLY A 298 -14.32 -17.57 -16.18
C GLY A 298 -14.21 -16.06 -15.93
N GLU A 299 -14.96 -15.55 -14.94
CA GLU A 299 -15.13 -14.10 -14.76
C GLU A 299 -13.93 -13.39 -14.11
N ARG A 300 -13.22 -14.03 -13.16
CA ARG A 300 -12.02 -13.42 -12.54
C ARG A 300 -10.85 -14.36 -12.32
N ASP A 301 -11.02 -15.67 -12.48
CA ASP A 301 -9.90 -16.58 -12.33
C ASP A 301 -9.07 -16.62 -13.60
N VAL A 302 -7.89 -17.22 -13.50
CA VAL A 302 -7.00 -17.35 -14.64
C VAL A 302 -6.41 -18.74 -14.73
N ARG A 303 -6.16 -19.15 -15.98
CA ARG A 303 -5.28 -20.24 -16.33
C ARG A 303 -3.91 -19.67 -16.66
N VAL A 304 -2.86 -20.28 -16.10
CA VAL A 304 -1.48 -20.00 -16.49
C VAL A 304 -1.09 -21.01 -17.55
N VAL A 305 -0.69 -20.53 -18.73
CA VAL A 305 -0.19 -21.39 -19.81
C VAL A 305 1.31 -21.17 -19.95
N ILE A 306 2.09 -22.23 -19.81
CA ILE A 306 3.54 -22.26 -20.04
C ILE A 306 3.79 -23.02 -21.34
N THR A 307 4.44 -22.36 -22.29
CA THR A 307 4.79 -22.90 -23.59
C THR A 307 6.29 -23.04 -23.67
N ILE A 308 6.76 -24.26 -23.94
CA ILE A 308 8.16 -24.61 -24.03
C ILE A 308 8.49 -25.02 -25.46
N ILE A 309 9.49 -24.38 -26.04
CA ILE A 309 10.12 -24.81 -27.29
C ILE A 309 11.47 -25.38 -26.89
N GLU A 310 11.58 -26.70 -26.80
CA GLU A 310 12.77 -27.35 -26.22
C GLU A 310 14.03 -27.18 -27.06
N ASN A 311 13.87 -27.16 -28.39
CA ASN A 311 14.97 -27.24 -29.36
C ASN A 311 15.88 -28.46 -29.14
N GLU A 312 16.94 -28.60 -29.95
CA GLU A 312 17.83 -29.76 -29.85
C GLU A 312 18.76 -29.68 -28.65
N LYS A 313 19.07 -30.86 -28.08
CA LYS A 313 20.06 -30.98 -27.01
C LYS A 313 21.45 -30.78 -27.59
N LEU A 314 22.20 -29.83 -27.04
CA LEU A 314 23.56 -29.55 -27.47
C LEU A 314 24.56 -30.17 -26.49
N PHE A 315 25.70 -30.57 -27.05
CA PHE A 315 26.79 -31.14 -26.30
C PHE A 315 28.11 -30.53 -26.78
N ILE A 316 29.11 -30.54 -25.92
CA ILE A 316 30.46 -30.09 -26.20
C ILE A 316 31.05 -30.99 -27.28
N ARG A 317 31.36 -30.41 -28.43
CA ARG A 317 32.05 -31.10 -29.54
C ARG A 317 33.54 -30.88 -29.47
N ASN A 318 33.94 -29.63 -29.20
CA ASN A 318 35.34 -29.22 -29.25
C ASN A 318 35.70 -28.38 -28.01
N ILE A 319 36.86 -28.69 -27.42
CA ILE A 319 37.56 -27.88 -26.42
C ILE A 319 38.93 -27.54 -27.01
N ILE A 320 39.13 -26.25 -27.23
CA ILE A 320 40.30 -25.68 -27.90
C ILE A 320 41.06 -24.82 -26.89
N PHE A 321 42.37 -25.03 -26.76
CA PHE A 321 43.25 -24.17 -25.96
C PHE A 321 44.00 -23.23 -26.90
N GLU A 322 43.55 -21.99 -26.98
CA GLU A 322 44.09 -20.99 -27.91
C GLU A 322 45.34 -20.35 -27.31
N GLY A 323 46.43 -20.25 -28.08
CA GLY A 323 47.69 -19.66 -27.61
C GLY A 323 48.62 -20.61 -26.85
N ASN A 324 48.12 -21.77 -26.38
CA ASN A 324 48.98 -22.81 -25.81
C ASN A 324 49.94 -23.41 -26.85
N ARG A 325 51.24 -23.43 -26.54
CA ARG A 325 52.31 -24.02 -27.36
C ARG A 325 53.14 -25.08 -26.63
N THR A 326 52.94 -25.24 -25.33
CA THR A 326 53.81 -26.03 -24.47
C THR A 326 53.25 -27.43 -24.22
N PHE A 327 51.99 -27.51 -23.78
CA PHE A 327 51.36 -28.78 -23.44
C PHE A 327 50.50 -29.28 -24.59
N THR A 328 50.30 -30.59 -24.68
CA THR A 328 49.36 -31.15 -25.65
C THR A 328 47.93 -30.88 -25.22
N THR A 329 47.01 -30.74 -26.19
CA THR A 329 45.56 -30.63 -25.92
C THR A 329 45.05 -31.78 -25.05
N LYS A 330 45.63 -32.98 -25.21
CA LYS A 330 45.27 -34.16 -24.43
C LYS A 330 45.65 -34.02 -22.95
N GLU A 331 46.84 -33.52 -22.65
CA GLU A 331 47.29 -33.29 -21.26
C GLU A 331 46.39 -32.28 -20.55
N LEU A 332 46.04 -31.18 -21.23
CA LEU A 332 45.15 -30.17 -20.66
C LEU A 332 43.73 -30.70 -20.47
N LYS A 333 43.17 -31.43 -21.46
CA LYS A 333 41.86 -32.10 -21.33
C LYS A 333 41.83 -33.09 -20.17
N ASN A 334 42.91 -33.84 -19.93
CA ASN A 334 42.98 -34.79 -18.81
C ASN A 334 42.94 -34.12 -17.43
N MET A 335 43.26 -32.83 -17.33
CA MET A 335 43.11 -32.05 -16.08
C MET A 335 41.66 -31.58 -15.85
N MET A 336 40.81 -31.65 -16.88
CA MET A 336 39.42 -31.21 -16.84
C MET A 336 38.47 -32.36 -16.51
N THR A 337 37.35 -32.03 -15.87
CA THR A 337 36.20 -32.92 -15.72
C THR A 337 35.25 -32.79 -16.91
N THR A 338 35.19 -31.59 -17.48
CA THR A 338 34.45 -31.25 -18.68
C THR A 338 35.09 -31.93 -19.89
N ASN A 339 34.30 -32.72 -20.62
CA ASN A 339 34.77 -33.53 -21.74
C ASN A 339 33.89 -33.35 -22.97
N GLU A 340 34.48 -33.52 -24.15
CA GLU A 340 33.78 -33.56 -25.44
C GLU A 340 32.89 -34.81 -25.54
N TRP A 341 31.82 -34.73 -26.34
CA TRP A 341 31.01 -35.87 -26.73
C TRP A 341 31.83 -36.79 -27.65
N GLY A 342 32.15 -38.00 -27.18
CA GLY A 342 32.89 -39.01 -27.94
C GLY A 342 32.54 -40.47 -27.62
N ILE A 343 33.38 -41.39 -28.13
CA ILE A 343 33.16 -42.85 -28.28
C ILE A 343 32.82 -43.65 -27.00
N PHE A 344 33.02 -43.10 -25.80
CA PHE A 344 32.66 -43.73 -24.53
C PHE A 344 31.36 -43.17 -23.89
N HIS A 345 30.53 -42.48 -24.68
CA HIS A 345 29.26 -41.87 -24.20
C HIS A 345 28.27 -42.88 -23.59
N PHE A 346 28.45 -44.18 -23.80
CA PHE A 346 27.64 -45.23 -23.17
C PHE A 346 27.95 -45.50 -21.69
N LEU A 347 29.06 -44.96 -21.15
CA LEU A 347 29.50 -45.18 -19.76
C LEU A 347 29.41 -43.92 -18.87
N THR A 348 29.21 -42.72 -19.43
CA THR A 348 29.26 -41.45 -18.68
C THR A 348 28.34 -40.37 -19.27
N ASP A 349 27.82 -39.46 -18.43
CA ASP A 349 27.12 -38.21 -18.81
C ASP A 349 28.08 -37.17 -19.47
N SER A 350 28.87 -37.64 -20.44
CA SER A 350 29.90 -36.87 -21.15
C SER A 350 29.30 -35.88 -22.16
N GLY A 351 29.98 -34.76 -22.40
CA GLY A 351 29.55 -33.77 -23.39
C GLY A 351 28.55 -32.71 -22.88
N LEU A 352 27.98 -32.83 -21.67
CA LEU A 352 27.08 -31.80 -21.16
C LEU A 352 27.87 -30.61 -20.57
N LEU A 353 27.57 -29.38 -21.03
CA LEU A 353 28.23 -28.19 -20.49
C LEU A 353 27.65 -27.79 -19.13
N LYS A 354 28.47 -27.94 -18.08
CA LYS A 354 28.21 -27.39 -16.75
C LYS A 354 29.16 -26.22 -16.52
N LYS A 355 28.64 -24.98 -16.56
CA LYS A 355 29.46 -23.75 -16.47
C LYS A 355 30.31 -23.70 -15.20
N ASP A 356 29.75 -24.10 -14.05
CA ASP A 356 30.49 -24.15 -12.78
C ASP A 356 31.64 -25.15 -12.82
N GLN A 357 31.43 -26.31 -13.45
CA GLN A 357 32.47 -27.31 -13.63
C GLN A 357 33.58 -26.80 -14.56
N LEU A 358 33.21 -26.16 -15.67
CA LEU A 358 34.16 -25.58 -16.62
C LEU A 358 35.04 -24.51 -15.94
N LYS A 359 34.44 -23.67 -15.08
CA LYS A 359 35.19 -22.66 -14.30
C LYS A 359 36.19 -23.30 -13.35
N GLN A 360 35.81 -24.39 -12.68
CA GLN A 360 36.75 -25.15 -11.84
C GLN A 360 37.86 -25.78 -12.67
N ASP A 361 37.55 -26.31 -13.84
CA ASP A 361 38.52 -26.93 -14.74
C ASP A 361 39.54 -25.90 -15.27
N VAL A 362 39.12 -24.67 -15.57
CA VAL A 362 40.04 -23.55 -15.88
C VAL A 362 41.01 -23.28 -14.72
N GLY A 363 40.52 -23.32 -13.48
CA GLY A 363 41.35 -23.21 -12.28
C GLY A 363 42.39 -24.34 -12.17
N LYS A 364 42.01 -25.57 -12.50
CA LYS A 364 42.94 -26.72 -12.53
C LYS A 364 44.01 -26.55 -13.59
N ILE A 365 43.63 -26.08 -14.78
CA ILE A 365 44.58 -25.78 -15.86
C ILE A 365 45.57 -24.70 -15.39
N LYS A 366 45.10 -23.62 -14.78
CA LYS A 366 45.96 -22.57 -14.23
C LYS A 366 46.95 -23.13 -13.21
N ALA A 367 46.48 -23.96 -12.27
CA ALA A 367 47.35 -24.61 -11.29
C ALA A 367 48.38 -25.55 -11.96
N PHE A 368 47.98 -26.27 -13.00
CA PHE A 368 48.86 -27.15 -13.77
C PHE A 368 50.02 -26.36 -14.42
N TYR A 369 49.75 -25.21 -15.04
CA TYR A 369 50.81 -24.35 -15.59
C TYR A 369 51.75 -23.84 -14.50
N LEU A 370 51.22 -23.37 -13.36
CA LEU A 370 52.03 -22.88 -12.23
C LEU A 370 52.94 -23.98 -11.66
N ASN A 371 52.40 -25.19 -11.46
CA ASN A 371 53.14 -26.32 -10.91
C ASN A 371 54.24 -26.84 -11.85
N ASN A 372 54.15 -26.53 -13.15
CA ASN A 372 55.17 -26.85 -14.15
C ASN A 372 56.11 -25.66 -14.45
N GLY A 373 56.14 -24.64 -13.59
CA GLY A 373 57.11 -23.53 -13.66
C GLY A 373 56.70 -22.32 -14.51
N PHE A 374 55.47 -22.29 -15.04
CA PHE A 374 54.97 -21.17 -15.84
C PHE A 374 54.33 -20.09 -14.96
N ILE A 375 55.16 -19.36 -14.21
CA ILE A 375 54.71 -18.36 -13.21
C ILE A 375 53.89 -17.22 -13.84
N ASN A 376 54.21 -16.85 -15.09
CA ASN A 376 53.55 -15.76 -15.81
C ASN A 376 52.40 -16.21 -16.71
N ALA A 377 52.12 -17.53 -16.79
CA ALA A 377 51.06 -18.02 -17.65
C ALA A 377 49.68 -17.55 -17.17
N GLN A 378 48.87 -17.10 -18.12
CA GLN A 378 47.49 -16.71 -17.87
C GLN A 378 46.56 -17.64 -18.61
N VAL A 379 45.56 -18.15 -17.89
CA VAL A 379 44.44 -18.89 -18.46
C VAL A 379 43.23 -17.97 -18.39
N GLY A 380 42.73 -17.56 -19.56
CA GLY A 380 41.61 -16.64 -19.70
C GLY A 380 40.27 -17.29 -19.36
N GLU A 381 39.23 -16.45 -19.31
CA GLU A 381 37.85 -16.93 -19.20
C GLU A 381 37.46 -17.71 -20.47
N PRO A 382 36.72 -18.82 -20.34
CA PRO A 382 36.36 -19.65 -21.48
C PRO A 382 35.32 -18.96 -22.36
N GLU A 383 35.58 -18.91 -23.66
CA GLU A 383 34.64 -18.46 -24.67
C GLU A 383 33.79 -19.64 -25.15
N ILE A 384 32.48 -19.55 -24.97
CA ILE A 384 31.54 -20.61 -25.35
C ILE A 384 30.76 -20.16 -26.58
N SER A 385 30.96 -20.85 -27.69
CA SER A 385 30.14 -20.71 -28.90
C SER A 385 29.31 -21.96 -29.13
N HIS A 386 28.20 -21.80 -29.83
CA HIS A 386 27.33 -22.90 -30.22
C HIS A 386 26.83 -22.68 -31.64
N ASP A 387 26.71 -23.78 -32.38
CA ASP A 387 26.10 -23.85 -33.69
C ASP A 387 25.11 -25.03 -33.75
N ARG A 388 24.70 -25.44 -34.96
CA ARG A 388 23.82 -26.59 -35.14
C ARG A 388 24.47 -27.93 -34.76
N ASP A 389 25.80 -28.01 -34.76
CA ASP A 389 26.55 -29.25 -34.60
C ASP A 389 26.97 -29.50 -33.14
N GLY A 390 27.04 -28.44 -32.33
CA GLY A 390 27.16 -28.52 -30.88
C GLY A 390 27.83 -27.31 -30.25
N ILE A 391 28.45 -27.52 -29.10
CA ILE A 391 29.13 -26.48 -28.32
C ILE A 391 30.64 -26.55 -28.58
N THR A 392 31.26 -25.42 -28.88
CA THR A 392 32.71 -25.26 -28.91
C THR A 392 33.14 -24.37 -27.75
N ILE A 393 34.13 -24.83 -26.99
CA ILE A 393 34.71 -24.10 -25.87
C ILE A 393 36.13 -23.71 -26.27
N LYS A 394 36.45 -22.42 -26.24
CA LYS A 394 37.81 -21.92 -26.40
C LYS A 394 38.33 -21.41 -25.07
N ILE A 395 39.52 -21.83 -24.68
CA ILE A 395 40.20 -21.41 -23.45
C ILE A 395 41.48 -20.71 -23.87
N PRO A 396 41.55 -19.37 -23.77
CA PRO A 396 42.77 -18.63 -24.08
C PRO A 396 43.88 -18.94 -23.07
N VAL A 397 45.10 -19.13 -23.57
CA VAL A 397 46.32 -19.33 -22.79
C VAL A 397 47.42 -18.47 -23.37
N SER A 398 48.04 -17.63 -22.53
CA SER A 398 49.09 -16.68 -22.93
C SER A 398 50.27 -16.70 -21.99
#